data_AF-A0AA39ITG4-F1
#
_entry.id   AF-A0AA39ITG4-F1
#
_cell.length_a   1.000
_cell.length_b   1.000
_cell.length_c   1.000
_cell.angle_alpha   90.00
_cell.angle_beta   90.00
_cell.angle_gamma   90.00
#
_symmetry.space_group_name_H-M   'P 1'
#
loop_
_entity.id
_entity.type
_entity.pdbx_description
1 polymer ?
#
loop_
_entity_poly.entity_id
_entity_poly.type
_entity_poly.pdbx_seq_one_letter_code
_entity_poly.pdbx_strand_id
1 'polypeptide(L)'
;MCDDPHAVEVPPLQLNVIPLNTVGAAQVHKRIDILGVVEDVGDLRQVAAQTASEPQERRDIRIVDSSNTKLQLTLWGDNAKNFNVSHGDHPVMAIKNALVRHYNNCYYLNTNDTTRFELNPSASAMATTSSARSKYDCFFRISEELVTCRLCEKTLKKSKDGCTGNMRFHLKTDHKAEFSKFVGQQTVQKEKQEAKARADNSRQLKLPFKRTVDTNTSQ
;
A
#
# COMPACT_ATOMS: atom_id res chain seq x y z
N MET A 1 25.09 -41.68 7.82
CA MET A 1 23.77 -41.31 7.26
C MET A 1 23.12 -40.43 8.30
N CYS A 2 23.27 -39.12 8.15
CA CYS A 2 22.54 -38.15 8.92
C CYS A 2 21.64 -37.48 7.90
N ASP A 3 20.41 -37.98 7.78
CA ASP A 3 19.37 -37.30 7.04
C ASP A 3 19.08 -35.99 7.80
N ASP A 4 19.56 -34.89 7.22
CA ASP A 4 19.38 -33.50 7.68
C ASP A 4 17.88 -33.19 7.84
N PRO A 5 17.50 -32.37 8.84
CA PRO A 5 16.13 -32.23 9.29
C PRO A 5 15.31 -31.53 8.20
N HIS A 6 14.13 -32.08 7.94
CA HIS A 6 13.06 -31.50 7.16
C HIS A 6 13.14 -29.97 7.12
N ALA A 7 13.42 -29.42 5.95
CA ALA A 7 13.27 -28.00 5.69
C ALA A 7 11.82 -27.64 6.03
N VAL A 8 11.61 -27.03 7.20
CA VAL A 8 10.30 -26.56 7.61
C VAL A 8 10.00 -25.37 6.71
N GLU A 9 9.29 -25.63 5.62
CA GLU A 9 8.79 -24.59 4.74
C GLU A 9 7.85 -23.69 5.56
N VAL A 10 8.36 -22.54 6.00
CA VAL A 10 7.58 -21.56 6.75
C VAL A 10 6.43 -21.11 5.84
N PRO A 11 5.16 -21.27 6.27
CA PRO A 11 4.04 -20.90 5.43
C PRO A 11 4.12 -19.43 5.01
N PRO A 12 3.83 -19.12 3.73
CA PRO A 12 3.90 -17.76 3.22
C PRO A 12 2.98 -16.83 4.01
N LEU A 13 3.43 -15.59 4.20
CA LEU A 13 2.71 -14.59 4.99
C LEU A 13 1.43 -14.13 4.25
N GLN A 14 0.31 -14.79 4.53
CA GLN A 14 -0.99 -14.38 3.99
C GLN A 14 -1.49 -13.11 4.68
N LEU A 15 -1.76 -12.05 3.93
CA LEU A 15 -2.21 -10.75 4.44
C LEU A 15 -3.61 -10.41 3.95
N ASN A 16 -4.46 -9.91 4.85
CA ASN A 16 -5.70 -9.22 4.49
C ASN A 16 -5.49 -7.70 4.58
N VAL A 17 -4.79 -7.13 3.59
CA VAL A 17 -4.26 -5.76 3.64
C VAL A 17 -5.37 -4.72 3.77
N ILE A 18 -5.23 -3.87 4.78
CA ILE A 18 -6.04 -2.67 4.98
C ILE A 18 -5.21 -1.44 4.53
N PRO A 19 -5.71 -0.60 3.60
CA PRO A 19 -5.02 0.62 3.19
C PRO A 19 -4.83 1.60 4.34
N LEU A 20 -3.69 2.29 4.38
CA LEU A 20 -3.33 3.17 5.49
C LEU A 20 -4.27 4.37 5.62
N ASN A 21 -4.79 4.90 4.51
CA ASN A 21 -5.78 5.98 4.53
C ASN A 21 -7.12 5.59 5.17
N THR A 22 -7.41 4.30 5.33
CA THR A 22 -8.64 3.82 5.98
C THR A 22 -8.47 3.58 7.47
N VAL A 23 -7.23 3.69 7.99
CA VAL A 23 -6.95 3.58 9.42
C VAL A 23 -7.51 4.82 10.12
N GLY A 24 -8.48 4.57 10.98
CA GLY A 24 -9.14 5.61 11.77
C GLY A 24 -9.74 5.04 13.05
N ALA A 25 -10.66 5.78 13.67
CA ALA A 25 -11.27 5.42 14.94
C ALA A 25 -11.81 3.97 15.01
N ALA A 26 -12.39 3.48 13.91
CA ALA A 26 -12.95 2.12 13.82
C ALA A 26 -11.91 1.00 13.95
N GLN A 27 -10.63 1.29 13.74
CA GLN A 27 -9.54 0.32 13.80
C GLN A 27 -8.70 0.42 15.08
N VAL A 28 -8.92 1.43 15.92
CA VAL A 28 -8.16 1.59 17.18
C VAL A 28 -8.33 0.35 18.05
N HIS A 29 -7.22 -0.14 18.62
CA HIS A 29 -7.12 -1.39 19.39
C HIS A 29 -7.33 -2.68 18.58
N LYS A 30 -7.60 -2.59 17.27
CA LYS A 30 -7.68 -3.76 16.40
C LYS A 30 -6.32 -4.06 15.80
N ARG A 31 -6.19 -5.32 15.34
CA ARG A 31 -5.03 -5.81 14.61
C ARG A 31 -5.35 -5.80 13.14
N ILE A 32 -4.45 -5.23 12.35
CA ILE A 32 -4.61 -5.09 10.91
C ILE A 32 -3.38 -5.58 10.18
N ASP A 33 -3.58 -6.04 8.96
CA ASP A 33 -2.50 -6.41 8.06
C ASP A 33 -2.24 -5.25 7.11
N ILE A 34 -0.96 -4.94 6.87
CA ILE A 34 -0.53 -3.77 6.11
C ILE A 34 0.55 -4.20 5.13
N LEU A 35 0.52 -3.59 3.96
CA LEU A 35 1.59 -3.66 2.98
C LEU A 35 2.01 -2.23 2.63
N GLY A 36 3.28 -1.91 2.79
CA GLY A 36 3.81 -0.59 2.53
C GLY A 36 5.29 -0.59 2.25
N VAL A 37 5.83 0.57 1.90
CA VAL A 37 7.26 0.82 1.69
C VAL A 37 7.80 1.53 2.92
N VAL A 38 8.98 1.10 3.38
CA VAL A 38 9.71 1.77 4.44
C VAL A 38 10.31 3.06 3.88
N GLU A 39 9.84 4.21 4.36
CA GLU A 39 10.35 5.53 3.96
C GLU A 39 11.52 5.95 4.84
N ASP A 40 11.43 5.72 6.15
CA ASP A 40 12.43 6.18 7.11
C ASP A 40 12.53 5.22 8.28
N VAL A 41 13.74 5.08 8.82
CA VAL A 41 14.07 4.16 9.91
C VAL A 41 14.78 4.96 10.98
N GLY A 42 14.16 5.10 12.15
CA GLY A 42 14.77 5.74 13.30
C GLY A 42 15.83 4.87 13.96
N ASP A 43 16.64 5.49 14.80
CA ASP A 43 17.65 4.80 15.60
C ASP A 43 17.03 3.82 16.60
N LEU A 44 17.78 2.77 16.93
CA LEU A 44 17.45 1.89 18.04
C LEU A 44 17.65 2.63 19.36
N ARG A 45 16.63 2.64 20.21
CA ARG A 45 16.67 3.32 21.51
C ARG A 45 16.19 2.37 22.60
N GLN A 46 16.76 2.52 23.80
CA GLN A 46 16.21 1.88 24.98
C GLN A 46 15.21 2.80 25.65
N VAL A 47 14.04 2.24 25.98
CA VAL A 47 12.98 2.92 26.71
C VAL A 47 12.79 2.19 28.03
N ALA A 48 12.91 2.92 29.14
CA ALA A 48 12.59 2.40 30.45
C ALA A 48 11.10 2.01 30.47
N ALA A 49 10.82 0.74 30.74
CA ALA A 49 9.45 0.28 30.84
C ALA A 49 8.85 0.78 32.16
N GLN A 50 7.75 1.53 32.09
CA GLN A 50 7.02 1.92 33.31
C GLN A 50 6.37 0.73 34.02
N THR A 51 6.11 -0.36 33.27
CA THR A 51 5.38 -1.55 33.73
C THR A 51 6.18 -2.85 33.66
N ALA A 52 7.33 -2.88 32.98
CA ALA A 52 8.18 -4.07 32.91
C ALA A 52 9.45 -3.86 33.73
N SER A 53 10.00 -4.95 34.29
CA SER A 53 11.20 -4.91 35.11
C SER A 53 12.47 -4.55 34.33
N GLU A 54 12.45 -4.73 33.01
CA GLU A 54 13.60 -4.53 32.13
C GLU A 54 13.35 -3.45 31.07
N PRO A 55 14.38 -2.66 30.71
CA PRO A 55 14.30 -1.69 29.63
C PRO A 55 14.01 -2.39 28.30
N GLN A 56 13.05 -1.85 27.55
CA GLN A 56 12.69 -2.39 26.24
C GLN A 56 13.33 -1.59 25.13
N GLU A 57 13.78 -2.29 24.10
CA GLU A 57 14.25 -1.64 22.89
C GLU A 57 13.10 -1.21 22.01
N ARG A 58 13.25 -0.03 21.42
CA ARG A 58 12.27 0.65 20.59
C ARG A 58 12.94 1.14 19.33
N ARG A 59 12.26 0.93 18.20
CA ARG A 59 12.63 1.53 16.92
C ARG A 59 11.37 2.04 16.22
N ASP A 60 11.37 3.31 15.84
CA ASP A 60 10.27 3.93 15.10
C ASP A 60 10.57 3.90 13.60
N ILE A 61 9.63 3.42 12.79
CA ILE A 61 9.75 3.29 11.33
C ILE A 61 8.60 4.05 10.69
N ARG A 62 8.86 4.77 9.61
CA ARG A 62 7.81 5.40 8.80
C ARG A 62 7.51 4.54 7.59
N ILE A 63 6.23 4.21 7.41
CA ILE A 63 5.74 3.37 6.34
C ILE A 63 4.75 4.15 5.49
N VAL A 64 4.85 3.98 4.18
CA VAL A 64 3.99 4.63 3.19
C VAL A 64 3.35 3.57 2.29
N ASP A 65 2.05 3.67 2.04
CA ASP A 65 1.34 2.76 1.14
C ASP A 65 1.00 3.40 -0.22
N SER A 66 0.27 2.65 -1.06
CA SER A 66 -0.21 3.14 -2.36
C SER A 66 -1.26 4.26 -2.26
N SER A 67 -1.82 4.51 -1.08
CA SER A 67 -2.67 5.68 -0.82
C SER A 67 -1.88 6.95 -0.56
N ASN A 68 -0.53 6.87 -0.53
CA ASN A 68 0.38 7.96 -0.16
C ASN A 68 0.14 8.46 1.27
N THR A 69 -0.46 7.63 2.12
CA THR A 69 -0.63 7.91 3.55
C THR A 69 0.56 7.36 4.29
N LYS A 70 1.07 8.14 5.25
CA LYS A 70 2.22 7.75 6.06
C LYS A 70 1.76 7.42 7.47
N LEU A 71 2.19 6.29 8.00
CA LEU A 71 2.03 5.96 9.42
C LEU A 71 3.37 5.59 10.04
N GLN A 72 3.50 5.88 11.33
CA GLN A 72 4.60 5.40 12.13
C GLN A 72 4.28 3.99 12.65
N LEU A 73 5.20 3.06 12.47
CA LEU A 73 5.23 1.75 13.11
C LEU A 73 6.32 1.76 14.18
N THR A 74 5.94 1.43 15.41
CA THR A 74 6.89 1.22 16.51
C THR A 74 7.17 -0.27 16.65
N LEU A 75 8.43 -0.65 16.41
CA LEU A 75 8.95 -1.98 16.74
C LEU A 75 9.43 -2.00 18.18
N TRP A 76 9.25 -3.14 18.85
CA TRP A 76 9.67 -3.37 20.22
C TRP A 76 10.53 -4.62 20.37
N GLY A 77 11.44 -4.63 21.33
CA GLY A 77 12.25 -5.80 21.70
C GLY A 77 13.05 -6.36 20.53
N ASP A 78 12.97 -7.66 20.29
CA ASP A 78 13.73 -8.34 19.25
C ASP A 78 13.35 -7.88 17.84
N ASN A 79 12.09 -7.49 17.63
CA ASN A 79 11.67 -6.89 16.36
C ASN A 79 12.41 -5.58 16.10
N ALA A 80 12.69 -4.78 17.14
CA ALA A 80 13.45 -3.52 17.01
C ALA A 80 14.94 -3.78 16.77
N LYS A 81 15.52 -4.77 17.46
CA LYS A 81 16.93 -5.20 17.35
C LYS A 81 17.27 -5.72 15.97
N ASN A 82 16.44 -6.63 15.49
CA ASN A 82 16.71 -7.40 14.27
C ASN A 82 16.28 -6.65 13.00
N PHE A 83 15.70 -5.46 13.14
CA PHE A 83 15.35 -4.62 12.00
C PHE A 83 16.57 -3.90 11.43
N ASN A 84 17.23 -4.56 10.48
CA ASN A 84 18.45 -4.09 9.83
C ASN A 84 18.16 -3.64 8.40
N VAL A 85 17.52 -2.47 8.26
CA VAL A 85 17.34 -1.79 6.97
C VAL A 85 18.21 -0.53 6.99
N SER A 86 19.11 -0.40 6.01
CA SER A 86 20.00 0.76 5.92
C SER A 86 19.22 2.02 5.55
N HIS A 87 19.70 3.18 5.99
CA HIS A 87 19.14 4.46 5.53
C HIS A 87 19.24 4.56 4.00
N GLY A 88 18.09 4.72 3.33
CA GLY A 88 17.99 4.81 1.87
C GLY A 88 17.59 3.52 1.17
N ASP A 89 17.69 2.37 1.85
CA ASP A 89 17.05 1.14 1.40
C ASP A 89 15.56 1.28 1.72
N HIS A 90 14.73 1.40 0.69
CA HIS A 90 13.28 1.57 0.82
C HIS A 90 12.56 0.25 0.49
N PRO A 91 12.71 -0.82 1.29
CA PRO A 91 12.12 -2.12 1.00
C PRO A 91 10.60 -2.08 1.13
N VAL A 92 9.96 -3.03 0.47
CA VAL A 92 8.55 -3.34 0.72
C VAL A 92 8.47 -4.14 2.02
N MET A 93 7.60 -3.74 2.93
CA MET A 93 7.36 -4.40 4.20
C MET A 93 5.92 -4.89 4.26
N ALA A 94 5.77 -6.20 4.37
CA ALA A 94 4.50 -6.85 4.70
C ALA A 94 4.41 -7.02 6.21
N ILE A 95 3.30 -6.61 6.82
CA ILE A 95 3.10 -6.69 8.27
C ILE A 95 1.76 -7.35 8.54
N LYS A 96 1.78 -8.42 9.32
CA LYS A 96 0.60 -9.13 9.80
C LYS A 96 0.36 -8.82 11.27
N ASN A 97 -0.89 -8.57 11.64
CA ASN A 97 -1.32 -8.30 13.03
C ASN A 97 -0.75 -7.02 13.68
N ALA A 98 -0.47 -5.98 12.89
CA ALA A 98 -0.07 -4.68 13.43
C ALA A 98 -1.18 -4.09 14.31
N LEU A 99 -0.84 -3.64 15.52
CA LEU A 99 -1.82 -3.08 16.45
C LEU A 99 -1.99 -1.58 16.23
N VAL A 100 -3.21 -1.15 15.93
CA VAL A 100 -3.51 0.28 15.78
C VAL A 100 -3.65 0.93 17.15
N ARG A 101 -2.93 2.02 17.32
CA ARG A 101 -2.99 2.90 18.48
C ARG A 101 -3.32 4.32 18.04
N HIS A 102 -3.80 5.09 19.00
CA HIS A 102 -4.21 6.47 18.80
C HIS A 102 -3.73 7.29 19.99
N TYR A 103 -3.07 8.41 19.71
CA TYR A 103 -2.64 9.38 20.71
C TYR A 103 -2.66 10.77 20.09
N ASN A 104 -3.25 11.75 20.78
CA ASN A 104 -3.33 13.16 20.35
C ASN A 104 -3.76 13.36 18.88
N ASN A 105 -4.83 12.68 18.45
CA ASN A 105 -5.35 12.75 17.08
C ASN A 105 -4.41 12.18 16.00
N CYS A 106 -3.37 11.45 16.40
CA CYS A 106 -2.48 10.72 15.50
C CYS A 106 -2.69 9.22 15.67
N TYR A 107 -2.88 8.53 14.54
CA TYR A 107 -2.87 7.07 14.48
C TYR A 107 -1.46 6.57 14.23
N TYR A 108 -1.09 5.47 14.86
CA TYR A 108 0.18 4.79 14.66
C TYR A 108 0.01 3.30 14.92
N LEU A 109 1.03 2.54 14.56
CA LEU A 109 1.04 1.09 14.62
C LEU A 109 2.10 0.64 15.63
N ASN A 110 1.81 -0.42 16.37
CA ASN A 110 2.79 -1.10 17.20
C ASN A 110 2.90 -2.57 16.80
N THR A 111 4.10 -3.12 16.94
CA THR A 111 4.27 -4.57 17.01
C THR A 111 3.80 -5.11 18.35
N ASN A 112 3.33 -6.34 18.32
CA ASN A 112 3.03 -7.19 19.46
C ASN A 112 3.67 -8.57 19.25
N ASP A 113 3.56 -9.46 20.23
CA ASP A 113 4.16 -10.80 20.18
C ASP A 113 3.67 -11.68 19.02
N THR A 114 2.48 -11.37 18.49
CA THR A 114 1.91 -12.09 17.33
C THR A 114 2.16 -11.40 15.99
N THR A 115 2.80 -10.23 16.03
CA THR A 115 3.08 -9.45 14.83
C THR A 115 4.22 -10.12 14.10
N ARG A 116 3.99 -10.41 12.82
CA ARG A 116 5.02 -10.94 11.94
C ARG A 116 5.17 -9.97 10.79
N PHE A 117 6.40 -9.67 10.42
CA PHE A 117 6.66 -8.88 9.23
C PHE A 117 7.73 -9.54 8.37
N GLU A 118 7.66 -9.25 7.08
CA GLU A 118 8.59 -9.74 6.08
C GLU A 118 9.01 -8.56 5.19
N LEU A 119 10.32 -8.44 4.98
CA LEU A 119 10.89 -7.48 4.07
C LEU A 119 11.04 -8.11 2.69
N ASN A 120 10.70 -7.34 1.66
CA ASN A 120 10.66 -7.76 0.26
C ASN A 120 9.98 -9.13 0.08
N PRO A 121 8.72 -9.28 0.56
CA PRO A 121 8.01 -10.54 0.44
C PRO A 121 7.93 -10.96 -1.02
N SER A 122 8.13 -12.26 -1.27
CA SER A 122 8.04 -12.80 -2.63
C SER A 122 6.65 -12.55 -3.23
N ALA A 123 6.58 -12.35 -4.55
CA ALA A 123 5.32 -11.99 -5.23
C ALA A 123 4.17 -12.99 -4.99
N SER A 124 4.48 -14.25 -4.67
CA SER A 124 3.50 -15.29 -4.29
C SER A 124 2.94 -15.11 -2.88
N ALA A 125 3.71 -14.57 -1.93
CA ALA A 125 3.25 -14.26 -0.58
C ALA A 125 2.35 -13.01 -0.54
N MET A 126 2.55 -12.07 -1.47
CA MET A 126 1.74 -10.86 -1.66
C MET A 126 0.43 -11.12 -2.43
N ALA A 127 -0.14 -12.33 -2.35
CA ALA A 127 -1.44 -12.65 -2.95
C ALA A 127 -2.59 -11.97 -2.18
N THR A 128 -2.55 -10.65 -2.07
CA THR A 128 -3.68 -9.83 -1.67
C THR A 128 -4.35 -9.30 -2.92
N THR A 129 -5.55 -9.79 -3.17
CA THR A 129 -6.50 -9.22 -4.12
C THR A 129 -6.70 -7.72 -3.85
N SER A 130 -5.99 -6.84 -4.57
CA SER A 130 -6.55 -5.59 -5.12
C SER A 130 -5.51 -4.77 -5.92
N SER A 131 -5.68 -4.82 -7.24
CA SER A 131 -5.45 -3.77 -8.24
C SER A 131 -4.24 -2.84 -8.06
N ALA A 132 -3.16 -3.11 -8.81
CA ALA A 132 -2.36 -2.00 -9.34
C ALA A 132 -3.33 -0.99 -9.99
N ARG A 133 -3.27 0.27 -9.56
CA ARG A 133 -4.15 1.36 -10.03
C ARG A 133 -3.71 1.84 -11.41
N SER A 134 -2.42 1.69 -11.72
CA SER A 134 -1.83 2.06 -13.00
C SER A 134 -0.70 1.12 -13.37
N LYS A 135 -0.47 0.96 -14.67
CA LYS A 135 0.70 0.23 -15.20
C LYS A 135 2.03 0.77 -14.64
N TYR A 136 2.05 2.02 -14.17
CA TYR A 136 3.26 2.67 -13.67
C TYR A 136 3.56 2.42 -12.18
N ASP A 137 2.70 1.70 -11.46
CA ASP A 137 2.89 1.43 -10.02
C ASP A 137 4.07 0.48 -9.75
N CYS A 138 4.55 -0.19 -10.80
CA CYS A 138 5.78 -0.97 -10.78
C CYS A 138 7.05 -0.11 -10.87
N PHE A 139 6.95 1.22 -11.00
CA PHE A 139 8.10 2.11 -10.96
C PHE A 139 8.21 2.81 -9.61
N PHE A 140 9.35 2.65 -8.96
CA PHE A 140 9.72 3.39 -7.76
C PHE A 140 10.46 4.67 -8.14
N ARG A 141 10.05 5.82 -7.60
CA ARG A 141 10.74 7.09 -7.87
C ARG A 141 11.96 7.19 -6.95
N ILE A 142 13.15 7.27 -7.53
CA ILE A 142 14.39 7.51 -6.79
C ILE A 142 14.64 9.01 -6.64
N SER A 143 14.46 9.78 -7.71
CA SER A 143 14.67 11.23 -7.70
C SER A 143 13.68 11.94 -8.62
N GLU A 144 13.85 13.25 -8.83
CA GLU A 144 13.02 13.97 -9.79
C GLU A 144 13.19 13.50 -11.23
N GLU A 145 14.38 13.02 -11.56
CA GLU A 145 14.74 12.61 -12.91
C GLU A 145 14.93 11.09 -13.05
N LEU A 146 14.88 10.31 -11.97
CA LEU A 146 15.15 8.87 -12.01
C LEU A 146 14.04 8.03 -11.36
N VAL A 147 13.70 6.93 -12.03
CA VAL A 147 12.75 5.92 -11.56
C VAL A 147 13.31 4.51 -11.77
N THR A 148 13.08 3.60 -10.85
CA THR A 148 13.54 2.20 -10.96
C THR A 148 12.35 1.26 -11.16
N CYS A 149 12.49 0.33 -12.09
CA CYS A 149 11.49 -0.71 -12.30
C CYS A 149 11.61 -1.79 -11.22
N ARG A 150 10.51 -2.12 -10.55
CA ARG A 150 10.43 -3.20 -9.56
C ARG A 150 10.34 -4.60 -10.18
N LEU A 151 10.20 -4.69 -11.50
CA LEU A 151 10.11 -5.96 -12.22
C LEU A 151 11.47 -6.43 -12.78
N CYS A 152 12.43 -5.51 -12.98
CA CYS A 152 13.77 -5.85 -13.50
C CYS A 152 14.91 -5.00 -12.92
N GLU A 153 14.63 -4.16 -11.92
CA GLU A 153 15.60 -3.30 -11.22
C GLU A 153 16.31 -2.25 -12.08
N LYS A 154 15.96 -2.11 -13.37
CA LYS A 154 16.53 -1.09 -14.26
C LYS A 154 16.10 0.31 -13.83
N THR A 155 17.08 1.21 -13.72
CA THR A 155 16.86 2.65 -13.53
C THR A 155 16.64 3.34 -14.89
N LEU A 156 15.57 4.12 -14.98
CA LEU A 156 15.15 4.87 -16.14
C LEU A 156 15.15 6.37 -15.84
N LYS A 157 15.49 7.17 -16.86
CA LYS A 157 15.34 8.63 -16.79
C LYS A 157 13.88 9.03 -17.03
N LYS A 158 13.36 9.92 -16.20
CA LYS A 158 12.07 10.57 -16.38
C LYS A 158 12.21 11.74 -17.35
N SER A 159 11.25 11.93 -18.26
CA SER A 159 11.26 13.12 -19.12
C SER A 159 11.02 14.37 -18.29
N LYS A 160 11.72 15.46 -18.61
CA LYS A 160 11.55 16.78 -17.96
C LYS A 160 10.12 17.32 -18.10
N ASP A 161 9.39 16.88 -19.13
CA ASP A 161 8.02 17.31 -19.43
C ASP A 161 6.94 16.57 -18.63
N GLY A 162 7.32 15.78 -17.62
CA GLY A 162 6.38 14.95 -16.85
C GLY A 162 5.77 13.78 -17.64
N CYS A 163 6.17 13.59 -18.90
CA CYS A 163 5.73 12.50 -19.75
C CYS A 163 6.27 11.14 -19.26
N THR A 164 5.39 10.14 -19.18
CA THR A 164 5.69 8.76 -18.72
C THR A 164 6.17 7.84 -19.85
N GLY A 165 6.70 8.41 -20.95
CA GLY A 165 7.06 7.70 -22.17
C GLY A 165 8.10 6.60 -21.96
N ASN A 166 9.19 6.91 -21.25
CA ASN A 166 10.30 5.97 -21.02
C ASN A 166 9.85 4.77 -20.18
N MET A 167 9.10 5.02 -19.11
CA MET A 167 8.46 3.99 -18.28
C MET A 167 7.51 3.12 -19.11
N ARG A 168 6.69 3.73 -19.96
CA ARG A 168 5.74 3.01 -20.82
C ARG A 168 6.45 2.13 -21.84
N PHE A 169 7.50 2.67 -22.47
CA PHE A 169 8.27 1.95 -23.47
C PHE A 169 8.98 0.77 -22.83
N HIS A 170 9.63 0.97 -21.69
CA HIS A 170 10.27 -0.09 -20.91
C HIS A 170 9.30 -1.24 -20.57
N LEU A 171 8.10 -0.93 -20.08
CA LEU A 171 7.12 -2.00 -19.83
C LEU A 171 6.72 -2.73 -21.11
N LYS A 172 6.56 -2.01 -22.22
CA LYS A 172 6.19 -2.60 -23.51
C LYS A 172 7.31 -3.49 -24.07
N THR A 173 8.58 -3.16 -23.83
CA THR A 173 9.73 -3.89 -24.38
C THR A 173 10.19 -5.03 -23.48
N ASP A 174 10.40 -4.74 -22.20
CA ASP A 174 11.02 -5.63 -21.24
C ASP A 174 9.99 -6.45 -20.43
N HIS A 175 8.73 -5.97 -20.35
CA HIS A 175 7.67 -6.58 -19.52
C HIS A 175 6.36 -6.78 -20.29
N LYS A 176 6.43 -7.37 -21.49
CA LYS A 176 5.29 -7.56 -22.40
C LYS A 176 4.06 -8.21 -21.76
N ALA A 177 4.28 -9.27 -20.96
CA ALA A 177 3.19 -9.99 -20.30
C ALA A 177 2.43 -9.09 -19.31
N GLU A 178 3.16 -8.32 -18.51
CA GLU A 178 2.57 -7.38 -17.55
C GLU A 178 1.92 -6.20 -18.27
N PHE A 179 2.55 -5.65 -19.30
CA PHE A 179 1.99 -4.55 -20.10
C PHE A 179 0.64 -4.93 -20.74
N SER A 180 0.54 -6.13 -21.32
CA SER A 180 -0.71 -6.62 -21.92
C SER A 180 -1.83 -6.82 -20.90
N LYS A 181 -1.52 -7.36 -19.71
CA LYS A 181 -2.49 -7.49 -18.61
C LYS A 181 -3.06 -6.13 -18.21
N PHE A 182 -2.22 -5.10 -18.10
CA PHE A 182 -2.66 -3.75 -17.74
C PHE A 182 -3.50 -3.07 -18.81
N VAL A 183 -3.18 -3.25 -20.10
CA VAL A 183 -4.00 -2.71 -21.20
C VAL A 183 -5.39 -3.35 -21.20
N GLY A 184 -5.46 -4.67 -21.02
CA GLY A 184 -6.73 -5.41 -20.95
C GLY A 184 -7.62 -4.97 -19.79
N GLN A 185 -7.04 -4.62 -18.63
CA GLN A 185 -7.80 -4.13 -17.48
C GLN A 185 -8.40 -2.72 -17.72
N GLN A 186 -7.74 -1.86 -18.52
CA GLN A 186 -8.26 -0.52 -18.83
C GLN A 186 -9.45 -0.54 -19.79
N THR A 187 -9.44 -1.42 -20.80
CA THR A 187 -10.58 -1.58 -21.72
C THR A 187 -11.83 -2.01 -20.96
N VAL A 188 -11.72 -3.01 -20.08
CA VAL A 188 -12.84 -3.49 -19.27
C VAL A 188 -13.38 -2.41 -18.34
N GLN A 189 -12.51 -1.59 -17.72
CA GLN A 189 -12.95 -0.49 -16.87
C GLN A 189 -13.62 0.65 -17.66
N LYS A 190 -13.10 0.98 -18.84
CA LYS A 190 -13.67 2.00 -19.73
C LYS A 190 -15.06 1.59 -20.22
N GLU A 191 -15.22 0.35 -20.66
CA GLU A 191 -16.52 -0.21 -21.08
C GLU A 191 -17.53 -0.18 -19.94
N LYS A 192 -17.10 -0.51 -18.71
CA LYS A 192 -17.96 -0.46 -17.51
C LYS A 192 -18.38 0.96 -17.14
N GLN A 193 -17.49 1.94 -17.30
CA GLN A 193 -17.80 3.36 -17.09
C GLN A 193 -18.73 3.92 -18.18
N GLU A 194 -18.50 3.57 -19.44
CA GLU A 194 -19.36 3.97 -20.56
C GLU A 194 -20.75 3.33 -20.47
N ALA A 195 -20.84 2.06 -20.07
CA ALA A 195 -22.10 1.38 -19.81
C ALA A 195 -22.88 2.03 -18.65
N LYS A 196 -22.17 2.42 -17.58
CA LYS A 196 -22.76 3.16 -16.46
C LYS A 196 -23.25 4.55 -16.87
N ALA A 197 -22.46 5.30 -17.63
CA ALA A 197 -22.84 6.61 -18.14
C ALA A 197 -24.07 6.53 -19.08
N ARG A 198 -24.15 5.49 -19.92
CA ARG A 198 -25.34 5.22 -20.76
C ARG A 198 -26.57 4.89 -19.93
N ALA A 199 -26.42 4.08 -18.88
CA ALA A 199 -27.52 3.74 -17.97
C ALA A 199 -28.03 4.95 -17.18
N ASP A 200 -27.13 5.80 -16.71
CA ASP A 200 -27.47 7.02 -15.96
C ASP A 200 -28.16 8.07 -16.85
N ASN A 201 -27.70 8.22 -18.11
CA ASN A 201 -28.35 9.11 -19.09
C ASN A 201 -29.77 8.64 -19.46
N SER A 202 -29.97 7.33 -19.66
CA SER A 202 -31.30 6.77 -19.96
C SER A 202 -32.31 6.92 -18.81
N ARG A 203 -31.86 7.05 -17.56
CA ARG A 203 -32.71 7.34 -16.39
C ARG A 203 -33.12 8.81 -16.31
N GLN A 204 -32.28 9.75 -16.73
CA GLN A 204 -32.61 11.19 -16.75
C GLN A 204 -33.69 11.52 -17.79
N LEU A 205 -33.70 10.85 -18.94
CA LEU A 205 -34.72 11.05 -19.98
C LEU A 205 -36.13 10.49 -19.65
N LYS A 206 -36.28 9.71 -18.57
CA LYS A 206 -37.57 9.09 -18.18
C LYS A 206 -38.29 9.82 -17.05
N LEU A 207 -37.75 10.94 -16.55
CA LEU A 207 -38.41 11.72 -15.50
C LEU A 207 -39.52 12.59 -16.11
N PRO A 208 -40.78 12.48 -15.64
CA PRO A 208 -41.87 13.29 -16.15
C PRO A 208 -41.64 14.77 -15.81
N PHE A 209 -41.71 15.63 -16.82
CA PHE A 209 -41.62 17.08 -16.70
C PHE A 209 -42.79 17.59 -15.82
N LYS A 210 -42.52 17.95 -14.57
CA LYS A 210 -43.52 18.63 -13.71
C LYS A 210 -43.73 20.04 -14.25
N ARG A 211 -44.84 20.24 -14.97
CA ARG A 211 -45.32 21.55 -15.42
C ARG A 211 -45.74 22.35 -14.18
N THR A 212 -44.95 23.34 -13.77
CA THR A 212 -45.35 24.34 -12.78
C THR A 212 -46.46 25.19 -13.39
N VAL A 213 -47.62 25.21 -12.73
CA VAL A 213 -48.74 26.09 -13.09
C VAL A 213 -48.58 27.33 -12.22
N ASP A 214 -48.19 28.44 -12.84
CA ASP A 214 -48.10 29.73 -12.17
C ASP A 214 -49.53 30.26 -11.94
N THR A 215 -50.03 30.16 -10.71
CA THR A 215 -51.26 30.84 -10.31
C THR A 215 -50.96 32.31 -10.07
N ASN A 216 -51.21 33.12 -11.09
CA ASN A 216 -51.25 34.56 -10.97
C ASN A 216 -52.70 34.96 -10.64
N THR A 217 -53.00 35.30 -9.38
CA THR A 217 -54.27 35.92 -8.99
C THR A 217 -53.96 37.24 -8.32
N SER A 218 -54.16 38.31 -9.10
CA SER A 218 -54.35 39.67 -8.62
C SER A 218 -55.84 39.90 -8.39
N GLN A 219 -56.22 40.17 -7.14
CA GLN A 219 -57.10 41.24 -6.66
C GLN A 219 -57.47 40.98 -5.20
#